data_AF-A0A4V2APX2-F1
#
_entry.id   AF-A0A4V2APX2-F1
#
_cell.length_a   1.000
_cell.length_b   1.000
_cell.length_c   1.000
_cell.angle_alpha   90.00
_cell.angle_beta   90.00
_cell.angle_gamma   90.00
#
_symmetry.space_group_name_H-M   'P 1'
#
loop_
_entity.id
_entity.type
_entity.pdbx_description
1 polymer ?
#
loop_
_entity_poly.entity_id
_entity_poly.type
_entity_poly.pdbx_seq_one_letter_code
_entity_poly.pdbx_strand_id
1 'polypeptide(L)'
;MNYAYNSPYKDFVPPILAPFLDLIQGVGVEEISHVELISKTISRLLDGAPELRAAGAERSYITHITRVGDPIGMFFGHEVAGMVREADMANIAADDAVYVANANSFPKGYVLKGPARSVGYSTTPLRPGDLYFKDRNNDGVVNEADKDVIGSPYPDFTYGFNISADYKGFDLSLSFNGSQGNTVLDGQDYYLRNMEGSGNQYKVLTNRYRSEAQPGNGYDYRASRGGSQSNSTRLSDYYLQDGSYFRCTNISLGYNIGGIKTLGVSNLRITASVDNAFTVTNYLGYNPEVDYNNGSNLTPGVDYGKYPLMRGFNLGARVSF
;
A
#
# COMPACT_ATOMS: atom_id res chain seq x y z
N MET A 1 10.66 13.88 -26.09
CA MET A 1 10.49 14.65 -24.84
C MET A 1 10.22 13.65 -23.74
N ASN A 2 11.17 13.50 -22.80
CA ASN A 2 11.11 12.50 -21.73
C ASN A 2 10.13 12.98 -20.64
N TYR A 3 8.98 12.33 -20.52
CA TYR A 3 8.15 12.44 -19.32
C TYR A 3 8.61 11.35 -18.34
N ALA A 4 9.52 11.71 -17.45
CA ALA A 4 9.90 10.87 -16.34
C ALA A 4 8.68 10.68 -15.42
N TYR A 5 8.34 9.43 -15.13
CA TYR A 5 7.43 9.09 -14.03
C TYR A 5 8.14 9.40 -12.72
N ASN A 6 7.99 10.64 -12.25
CA ASN A 6 8.40 11.03 -10.91
C ASN A 6 7.36 10.47 -9.94
N SER A 7 7.68 9.34 -9.31
CA SER A 7 7.02 8.95 -8.06
C SER A 7 7.22 10.09 -7.06
N PRO A 8 6.14 10.73 -6.56
CA PRO A 8 6.23 11.94 -5.73
C PRO A 8 6.75 11.69 -4.30
N TYR A 9 7.29 10.51 -4.00
CA TYR A 9 7.57 10.06 -2.63
C TYR A 9 9.06 9.95 -2.27
N LYS A 10 9.97 10.52 -3.06
CA LYS A 10 11.42 10.36 -2.83
C LYS A 10 12.03 11.25 -1.73
N ASP A 11 11.36 12.31 -1.28
CA ASP A 11 11.96 13.28 -0.35
C ASP A 11 10.99 13.75 0.75
N PHE A 12 10.32 12.82 1.46
CA PHE A 12 9.53 13.19 2.64
C PHE A 12 10.19 12.70 3.93
N VAL A 13 11.03 13.55 4.51
CA VAL A 13 11.27 13.54 5.96
C VAL A 13 10.04 14.24 6.58
N PRO A 14 9.21 13.56 7.39
CA PRO A 14 8.01 14.19 7.93
C PRO A 14 8.38 15.43 8.76
N PRO A 15 7.88 16.63 8.40
CA PRO A 15 8.03 17.86 9.20
C PRO A 15 7.32 17.81 10.55
N ILE A 16 6.80 16.64 10.94
CA ILE A 16 5.86 16.46 12.05
C ILE A 16 6.54 16.54 13.42
N LEU A 17 7.88 16.50 13.50
CA LEU A 17 8.59 16.55 14.78
C LEU A 17 9.02 17.96 15.22
N ALA A 18 9.17 18.90 14.29
CA ALA A 18 9.65 20.26 14.59
C ALA A 18 8.73 21.08 15.54
N PRO A 19 7.39 20.99 15.46
CA PRO A 19 6.50 21.78 16.33
C PRO A 19 6.46 21.32 17.81
N PHE A 20 6.99 20.13 18.13
CA PHE A 20 6.87 19.56 19.48
C PHE A 20 8.04 19.92 20.41
N LEU A 21 9.19 20.34 19.88
CA LEU A 21 10.35 20.75 20.69
C LEU A 21 10.13 22.08 21.44
N ASP A 22 9.31 22.99 20.90
CA ASP A 22 9.12 24.34 21.48
C ASP A 22 8.11 24.39 22.64
N LEU A 23 7.38 23.29 22.93
CA LEU A 23 6.39 23.23 24.03
C LEU A 23 7.02 22.87 25.40
N ILE A 24 8.34 22.68 25.46
CA ILE A 24 9.06 22.02 26.58
C ILE A 24 9.85 23.05 27.40
N GLN A 25 9.18 24.06 27.96
CA GLN A 25 9.75 24.85 29.06
C GLN A 25 8.82 24.80 30.28
N GLY A 26 9.18 23.94 31.25
CA GLY A 26 8.54 23.91 32.58
C GLY A 26 7.75 22.65 32.94
N VAL A 27 7.73 21.62 32.08
CA VAL A 27 7.09 20.31 32.35
C VAL A 27 8.16 19.22 32.30
N GLY A 28 8.17 18.33 33.29
CA GLY A 28 8.99 17.12 33.22
C GLY A 28 8.44 16.22 32.13
N VAL A 29 9.08 16.21 30.97
CA VAL A 29 8.73 15.37 29.83
C VAL A 29 9.77 14.26 29.73
N GLU A 30 9.32 13.01 29.74
CA GLU A 30 10.16 11.85 29.45
C GLU A 30 9.79 11.33 28.06
N GLU A 31 10.79 11.21 27.18
CA GLU A 31 10.65 10.69 25.82
C GLU A 31 11.39 9.35 25.72
N ILE A 32 10.67 8.32 25.28
CA ILE A 32 11.24 7.01 24.94
C ILE A 32 10.89 6.72 23.49
N SER A 33 11.90 6.69 22.62
CA SER A 33 11.78 6.47 21.18
C SER A 33 12.46 5.17 20.74
N HIS A 34 11.88 4.48 19.76
CA HIS A 34 12.44 3.28 19.14
C HIS A 34 12.30 3.35 17.61
N VAL A 35 13.35 2.95 16.89
CA VAL A 35 13.39 2.81 15.43
C VAL A 35 14.08 1.49 15.09
N GLU A 36 13.45 0.69 14.22
CA GLU A 36 13.99 -0.58 13.76
C GLU A 36 14.14 -0.56 12.23
N LEU A 37 15.35 -0.91 11.76
CA LEU A 37 15.63 -1.15 10.33
C LEU A 37 15.47 -2.65 10.05
N ILE A 38 14.68 -3.00 9.04
CA ILE A 38 14.38 -4.40 8.73
C ILE A 38 15.16 -4.83 7.48
N SER A 39 16.02 -5.84 7.62
CA SER A 39 16.64 -6.54 6.50
C SER A 39 16.40 -8.03 6.62
N LYS A 40 15.71 -8.61 5.63
CA LYS A 40 15.42 -10.05 5.56
C LYS A 40 15.90 -10.52 4.20
N THR A 41 16.99 -11.27 4.13
CA THR A 41 17.51 -11.81 2.86
C THR A 41 17.58 -13.33 2.94
N ILE A 42 17.04 -14.01 1.92
CA ILE A 42 17.14 -15.46 1.83
C ILE A 42 18.52 -15.86 1.31
N SER A 43 19.22 -16.69 2.09
CA SER A 43 20.54 -17.22 1.74
C SER A 43 20.51 -18.55 0.98
N ARG A 44 19.43 -19.34 1.12
CA ARG A 44 19.22 -20.60 0.38
C ARG A 44 17.77 -21.06 0.41
N LEU A 45 17.34 -21.78 -0.62
CA LEU A 45 16.09 -22.54 -0.66
C LEU A 45 16.37 -24.04 -0.46
N LEU A 46 15.45 -24.76 0.18
CA LEU A 46 15.50 -26.22 0.28
C LEU A 46 15.36 -26.83 -1.12
N ASP A 47 16.02 -27.96 -1.35
CA ASP A 47 16.00 -28.75 -2.61
C ASP A 47 16.63 -28.09 -3.86
N GLY A 48 17.28 -26.94 -3.72
CA GLY A 48 17.99 -26.28 -4.83
C GLY A 48 17.06 -25.63 -5.87
N ALA A 49 15.77 -25.49 -5.56
CA ALA A 49 14.83 -24.76 -6.40
C ALA A 49 15.26 -23.28 -6.54
N PRO A 50 15.21 -22.68 -7.76
CA PRO A 50 15.64 -21.31 -7.97
C PRO A 50 14.69 -20.28 -7.34
N GLU A 51 13.40 -20.62 -7.24
CA GLU A 51 12.34 -19.77 -6.69
C GLU A 51 11.16 -20.60 -6.18
N LEU A 52 10.38 -20.04 -5.24
CA LEU A 52 9.09 -20.54 -4.79
C LEU A 52 8.01 -19.49 -5.11
N ARG A 53 6.86 -19.96 -5.60
CA ARG A 53 5.72 -19.12 -5.96
C ARG A 53 4.53 -19.50 -5.10
N ALA A 54 3.82 -18.49 -4.58
CA ALA A 54 2.66 -18.71 -3.71
C ALA A 54 1.46 -17.86 -4.14
N ALA A 55 0.28 -18.46 -4.00
CA ALA A 55 -0.99 -17.76 -4.14
C ALA A 55 -1.44 -17.27 -2.76
N GLY A 56 -1.50 -15.96 -2.59
CA GLY A 56 -1.79 -15.30 -1.31
C GLY A 56 -3.10 -14.52 -1.27
N ALA A 57 -3.90 -14.54 -2.35
CA ALA A 57 -5.20 -13.89 -2.43
C ALA A 57 -6.30 -14.93 -2.70
N GLU A 58 -7.57 -14.57 -2.53
CA GLU A 58 -8.72 -15.48 -2.67
C GLU A 58 -8.76 -16.18 -4.04
N ARG A 59 -8.43 -15.45 -5.11
CA ARG A 59 -8.24 -16.04 -6.43
C ARG A 59 -6.85 -16.64 -6.47
N SER A 60 -6.72 -17.91 -6.90
CA SER A 60 -5.48 -18.71 -6.94
C SER A 60 -4.39 -18.17 -7.89
N TYR A 61 -4.31 -16.86 -8.10
CA TYR A 61 -3.22 -16.17 -8.75
C TYR A 61 -1.97 -16.28 -7.90
N ILE A 62 -0.86 -16.55 -8.57
CA ILE A 62 0.46 -16.39 -7.96
C ILE A 62 0.64 -14.91 -7.69
N THR A 63 0.69 -14.55 -6.41
CA THR A 63 0.83 -13.17 -5.94
C THR A 63 2.19 -12.91 -5.30
N HIS A 64 2.90 -13.97 -4.92
CA HIS A 64 4.19 -13.87 -4.25
C HIS A 64 5.26 -14.74 -4.90
N ILE A 65 6.49 -14.26 -4.81
CA ILE A 65 7.71 -14.98 -5.16
C ILE A 65 8.67 -14.96 -3.98
N THR A 66 9.44 -16.02 -3.84
CA THR A 66 10.51 -16.17 -2.86
C THR A 66 11.70 -16.74 -3.58
N ARG A 67 12.78 -15.99 -3.72
CA ARG A 67 14.02 -16.44 -4.37
C ARG A 67 15.25 -15.96 -3.61
N VAL A 68 16.38 -16.60 -3.87
CA VAL A 68 17.66 -16.26 -3.21
C VAL A 68 18.02 -14.81 -3.52
N GLY A 69 18.42 -14.05 -2.50
CA GLY A 69 18.78 -12.63 -2.61
C GLY A 69 17.63 -11.66 -2.30
N ASP A 70 16.38 -12.11 -2.38
CA ASP A 70 15.21 -11.30 -2.01
C ASP A 70 14.70 -11.65 -0.60
N PRO A 71 13.93 -10.75 0.05
CA PRO A 71 13.11 -11.12 1.19
C PRO A 71 12.09 -12.22 0.85
N ILE A 72 11.59 -12.89 1.87
CA ILE A 72 10.59 -13.95 1.70
C ILE A 72 9.23 -13.38 1.29
N GLY A 73 8.54 -13.99 0.34
CA GLY A 73 7.19 -13.58 -0.04
C GLY A 73 7.11 -12.14 -0.56
N MET A 74 7.94 -11.77 -1.54
CA MET A 74 7.82 -10.49 -2.25
C MET A 74 6.63 -10.52 -3.21
N PHE A 75 5.99 -9.38 -3.49
CA PHE A 75 4.89 -9.34 -4.46
C PHE A 75 5.40 -9.58 -5.88
N PHE A 76 4.71 -10.46 -6.61
CA PHE A 76 5.12 -10.92 -7.94
C PHE A 76 4.01 -10.66 -8.96
N GLY A 77 4.34 -9.96 -10.05
CA GLY A 77 3.37 -9.59 -11.07
C GLY A 77 3.96 -8.72 -12.15
N HIS A 78 3.08 -8.00 -12.87
CA HIS A 78 3.50 -7.09 -13.94
C HIS A 78 3.75 -5.67 -13.43
N GLU A 79 4.75 -5.00 -14.00
CA GLU A 79 5.03 -3.58 -13.73
C GLU A 79 4.28 -2.72 -14.75
N VAL A 80 3.46 -1.77 -14.29
CA VAL A 80 2.79 -0.79 -15.17
C VAL A 80 3.85 0.17 -15.71
N ALA A 81 4.00 0.19 -17.02
CA ALA A 81 4.92 1.11 -17.69
C ALA A 81 4.27 2.46 -18.02
N GLY A 82 2.94 2.52 -18.06
CA GLY A 82 2.21 3.76 -18.22
C GLY A 82 0.77 3.57 -18.66
N MET A 83 0.22 4.64 -19.20
CA MET A 83 -1.16 4.71 -19.69
C MET A 83 -1.17 5.17 -21.13
N VAL A 84 -1.87 4.42 -21.99
CA VAL A 84 -2.01 4.71 -23.42
C VAL A 84 -2.64 6.09 -23.61
N ARG A 85 -2.08 6.88 -24.50
CA ARG A 85 -2.59 8.19 -24.92
C ARG A 85 -3.15 8.15 -26.32
N GLU A 86 -3.93 9.16 -26.70
CA GLU A 86 -4.47 9.26 -28.06
C GLU A 86 -3.37 9.29 -29.12
N ALA A 87 -2.22 9.89 -28.81
CA ALA A 87 -1.06 9.95 -29.69
C ALA A 87 -0.43 8.56 -29.97
N ASP A 88 -0.60 7.59 -29.07
CA ASP A 88 0.00 6.26 -29.22
C ASP A 88 -0.79 5.38 -30.19
N MET A 89 -2.07 5.70 -30.46
CA MET A 89 -2.99 4.82 -31.16
C MET A 89 -2.58 4.49 -32.59
N ALA A 90 -1.99 5.44 -33.31
CA ALA A 90 -1.50 5.21 -34.67
C ALA A 90 -0.30 4.25 -34.68
N ASN A 91 0.57 4.36 -33.68
CA ASN A 91 1.74 3.49 -33.52
C ASN A 91 1.32 2.08 -33.09
N ILE A 92 0.41 1.97 -32.12
CA ILE A 92 -0.18 0.69 -31.69
C ILE A 92 -0.81 -0.02 -32.89
N ALA A 93 -1.62 0.67 -33.70
CA ALA A 93 -2.24 0.06 -34.88
C ALA A 93 -1.20 -0.41 -35.92
N ALA A 94 -0.12 0.33 -36.11
CA ALA A 94 0.95 -0.05 -37.03
C ALA A 94 1.72 -1.29 -36.53
N ASP A 95 2.07 -1.34 -35.25
CA ASP A 95 2.74 -2.49 -34.64
C ASP A 95 1.82 -3.73 -34.63
N ASP A 96 0.54 -3.54 -34.34
CA ASP A 96 -0.46 -4.60 -34.34
C ASP A 96 -0.61 -5.25 -35.72
N ALA A 97 -0.56 -4.46 -36.80
CA ALA A 97 -0.60 -4.95 -38.17
C ALA A 97 0.63 -5.80 -38.51
N VAL A 98 1.82 -5.38 -38.06
CA VAL A 98 3.06 -6.17 -38.24
C VAL A 98 2.96 -7.49 -37.49
N TYR A 99 2.52 -7.46 -36.23
CA TYR A 99 2.38 -8.66 -35.41
C TYR A 99 1.44 -9.71 -36.04
N VAL A 100 0.26 -9.26 -36.51
CA VAL A 100 -0.73 -10.15 -37.14
C VAL A 100 -0.21 -10.70 -38.46
N ALA A 101 0.47 -9.88 -39.27
CA ALA A 101 1.06 -10.31 -40.54
C ALA A 101 2.17 -11.35 -40.35
N ASN A 102 2.82 -11.39 -39.18
CA ASN A 102 3.92 -12.29 -38.85
C ASN A 102 3.49 -13.40 -37.88
N ALA A 103 2.31 -13.98 -38.10
CA ALA A 103 1.79 -15.12 -37.37
C ALA A 103 1.77 -14.92 -35.84
N ASN A 104 1.36 -13.73 -35.40
CA ASN A 104 1.31 -13.33 -33.99
C ASN A 104 2.68 -13.30 -33.31
N SER A 105 3.67 -12.74 -34.00
CA SER A 105 5.00 -12.48 -33.45
C SER A 105 5.61 -11.24 -34.09
N PHE A 106 6.54 -10.59 -33.40
CA PHE A 106 7.33 -9.52 -34.01
C PHE A 106 8.58 -10.10 -34.70
N PRO A 107 8.91 -9.65 -35.93
CA PRO A 107 10.16 -10.04 -36.57
C PRO A 107 11.37 -9.71 -35.70
N LYS A 108 12.41 -10.55 -35.77
CA LYS A 108 13.65 -10.31 -35.03
C LYS A 108 14.24 -8.94 -35.37
N GLY A 109 14.47 -8.11 -34.35
CA GLY A 109 15.00 -6.76 -34.51
C GLY A 109 13.96 -5.70 -34.88
N TYR A 110 12.66 -6.05 -34.89
CA TYR A 110 11.59 -5.07 -35.00
C TYR A 110 11.63 -4.12 -33.79
N VAL A 111 11.57 -2.82 -34.06
CA VAL A 111 11.50 -1.78 -33.03
C VAL A 111 10.05 -1.31 -32.96
N LEU A 112 9.41 -1.53 -31.82
CA LEU A 112 8.06 -1.04 -31.56
C LEU A 112 8.00 0.48 -31.69
N LYS A 113 6.90 0.97 -32.25
CA LYS A 113 6.57 2.39 -32.31
C LYS A 113 5.71 2.81 -31.12
N GLY A 114 4.88 1.90 -30.62
CA GLY A 114 3.99 2.09 -29.47
C GLY A 114 4.40 1.22 -28.28
N PRO A 115 3.57 1.18 -27.22
CA PRO A 115 3.79 0.29 -26.09
C PRO A 115 3.67 -1.19 -26.50
N ALA A 116 4.34 -2.06 -25.73
CA ALA A 116 4.34 -3.51 -25.96
C ALA A 116 2.93 -4.13 -25.88
N ARG A 117 2.71 -5.15 -26.70
CA ARG A 117 1.41 -5.81 -26.85
C ARG A 117 1.19 -6.83 -25.75
N SER A 118 0.19 -6.62 -24.90
CA SER A 118 -0.23 -7.64 -23.93
C SER A 118 -0.91 -8.82 -24.63
N VAL A 119 -0.48 -10.04 -24.31
CA VAL A 119 -1.04 -11.29 -24.87
C VAL A 119 -1.49 -12.22 -23.75
N GLY A 120 -2.61 -12.94 -23.97
CA GLY A 120 -3.11 -13.95 -23.03
C GLY A 120 -3.96 -13.45 -21.85
N TYR A 121 -4.08 -12.13 -21.65
CA TYR A 121 -4.85 -11.55 -20.53
C TYR A 121 -6.20 -10.92 -20.93
N SER A 122 -6.27 -10.31 -22.11
CA SER A 122 -7.50 -9.76 -22.67
C SER A 122 -7.42 -9.76 -24.20
N THR A 123 -8.55 -9.99 -24.85
CA THR A 123 -8.70 -9.89 -26.31
C THR A 123 -9.14 -8.51 -26.78
N THR A 124 -9.41 -7.58 -25.84
CA THR A 124 -9.83 -6.22 -26.21
C THR A 124 -8.63 -5.36 -26.61
N PRO A 125 -8.67 -4.65 -27.74
CA PRO A 125 -7.58 -3.75 -28.13
C PRO A 125 -7.34 -2.65 -27.08
N LEU A 126 -6.08 -2.19 -26.98
CA LEU A 126 -5.75 -1.01 -26.18
C LEU A 126 -6.54 0.21 -26.67
N ARG A 127 -6.94 1.07 -25.74
CA ARG A 127 -7.59 2.35 -26.02
C ARG A 127 -6.95 3.45 -25.16
N PRO A 128 -7.08 4.74 -25.54
CA PRO A 128 -6.57 5.84 -24.72
C PRO A 128 -7.15 5.78 -23.30
N GLY A 129 -6.26 5.80 -22.31
CA GLY A 129 -6.59 5.63 -20.90
C GLY A 129 -6.45 4.20 -20.38
N ASP A 130 -6.12 3.21 -21.22
CA ASP A 130 -5.78 1.87 -20.73
C ASP A 130 -4.32 1.81 -20.24
N LEU A 131 -4.05 0.96 -19.24
CA LEU A 131 -2.70 0.69 -18.77
C LEU A 131 -1.96 -0.21 -19.76
N TYR A 132 -0.67 0.07 -19.94
CA TYR A 132 0.27 -0.84 -20.60
C TYR A 132 1.43 -1.15 -19.65
N PHE A 133 2.10 -2.27 -19.91
CA PHE A 133 2.99 -2.92 -18.97
C PHE A 133 4.38 -3.03 -19.57
N LYS A 134 5.36 -3.16 -18.68
CA LYS A 134 6.76 -3.26 -19.07
C LYS A 134 7.03 -4.62 -19.71
N ASP A 135 7.50 -4.59 -20.93
CA ASP A 135 8.13 -5.72 -21.60
C ASP A 135 9.56 -5.83 -21.06
N ARG A 136 9.85 -6.94 -20.35
CA ARG A 136 11.14 -7.14 -19.67
C ARG A 136 12.14 -7.85 -20.55
N ASN A 137 11.68 -8.68 -21.49
CA ASN A 137 12.55 -9.45 -22.37
C ASN A 137 12.81 -8.74 -23.72
N ASN A 138 12.12 -7.62 -23.98
CA ASN A 138 12.17 -6.79 -25.19
C ASN A 138 11.79 -7.55 -26.48
N ASP A 139 10.85 -8.49 -26.41
CA ASP A 139 10.33 -9.22 -27.57
C ASP A 139 9.11 -8.54 -28.23
N GLY A 140 8.65 -7.42 -27.64
CA GLY A 140 7.54 -6.60 -28.09
C GLY A 140 6.18 -7.06 -27.58
N VAL A 141 6.11 -8.16 -26.84
CA VAL A 141 4.89 -8.65 -26.19
C VAL A 141 5.02 -8.64 -24.67
N VAL A 142 3.88 -8.60 -23.98
CA VAL A 142 3.83 -8.75 -22.52
C VAL A 142 3.04 -10.01 -22.18
N ASN A 143 3.70 -10.96 -21.51
CA ASN A 143 3.17 -12.26 -21.12
C ASN A 143 3.73 -12.72 -19.75
N GLU A 144 3.55 -13.99 -19.38
CA GLU A 144 4.03 -14.51 -18.09
C GLU A 144 5.54 -14.38 -17.86
N ALA A 145 6.34 -14.27 -18.93
CA ALA A 145 7.79 -14.08 -18.87
C ALA A 145 8.19 -12.67 -18.39
N ASP A 146 7.26 -11.72 -18.38
CA ASP A 146 7.49 -10.32 -18.00
C ASP A 146 7.15 -10.02 -16.54
N LYS A 147 6.70 -11.04 -15.79
CA LYS A 147 6.46 -10.90 -14.37
C LYS A 147 7.76 -10.88 -13.59
N ASP A 148 7.83 -10.02 -12.58
CA ASP A 148 8.92 -9.97 -11.62
C ASP A 148 8.42 -9.44 -10.27
N VAL A 149 9.34 -9.17 -9.34
CA VAL A 149 9.04 -8.44 -8.12
C VAL A 149 8.51 -7.04 -8.46
N ILE A 150 7.31 -6.74 -7.96
CA ILE A 150 6.58 -5.48 -8.22
C ILE A 150 6.40 -4.62 -6.96
N GLY A 151 6.71 -5.16 -5.78
CA GLY A 151 6.66 -4.42 -4.53
C GLY A 151 7.10 -5.26 -3.33
N SER A 152 7.27 -4.56 -2.21
CA SER A 152 7.70 -5.15 -0.94
C SER A 152 6.57 -5.09 0.09
N PRO A 153 6.19 -6.20 0.73
CA PRO A 153 5.30 -6.18 1.89
C PRO A 153 6.02 -5.74 3.17
N TYR A 154 7.35 -5.63 3.14
CA TYR A 154 8.16 -5.25 4.28
C TYR A 154 8.45 -3.75 4.28
N PRO A 155 8.34 -3.09 5.44
CA PRO A 155 8.70 -1.69 5.54
C PRO A 155 10.22 -1.52 5.56
N ASP A 156 10.67 -0.36 5.09
CA ASP A 156 12.07 0.06 5.20
C ASP A 156 12.45 0.24 6.67
N PHE A 157 11.52 0.80 7.46
CA PHE A 157 11.65 0.93 8.91
C PHE A 157 10.30 1.00 9.60
N THR A 158 10.30 0.61 10.87
CA THR A 158 9.19 0.83 11.80
C THR A 158 9.67 1.75 12.93
N TYR A 159 8.72 2.47 13.54
CA TYR A 159 9.03 3.43 14.58
C TYR A 159 7.91 3.53 15.60
N GLY A 160 8.27 3.96 16.80
CA GLY A 160 7.30 4.23 17.85
C GLY A 160 7.92 5.06 18.97
N PHE A 161 7.09 5.86 19.62
CA PHE A 161 7.51 6.69 20.74
C PHE A 161 6.36 6.93 21.70
N ASN A 162 6.71 7.24 22.95
CA ASN A 162 5.74 7.62 23.98
C ASN A 162 6.08 9.01 24.51
N ILE A 163 5.04 9.79 24.80
CA ILE A 163 5.14 11.07 25.48
C ILE A 163 4.40 10.95 26.81
N SER A 164 5.11 11.18 27.90
CA SER A 164 4.54 11.24 29.24
C SER A 164 4.78 12.61 29.86
N ALA A 165 3.77 13.17 30.51
CA ALA A 165 3.85 14.45 31.18
C ALA A 165 3.02 14.48 32.46
N ASP A 166 3.61 15.00 33.54
CA ASP A 166 2.96 15.15 34.84
C ASP A 166 2.88 16.62 35.25
N TYR A 167 1.71 17.08 35.70
CA TYR A 167 1.54 18.44 36.18
C TYR A 167 0.41 18.57 37.20
N LYS A 168 0.72 19.02 38.43
CA LYS A 168 -0.26 19.33 39.49
C LYS A 168 -1.32 18.24 39.72
N GLY A 169 -0.91 16.97 39.70
CA GLY A 169 -1.80 15.82 39.89
C GLY A 169 -2.47 15.31 38.60
N PHE A 170 -2.32 16.01 37.47
CA PHE A 170 -2.60 15.46 36.15
C PHE A 170 -1.43 14.62 35.65
N ASP A 171 -1.74 13.53 34.98
CA ASP A 171 -0.77 12.78 34.20
C ASP A 171 -1.32 12.45 32.81
N LEU A 172 -0.53 12.76 31.79
CA LEU A 172 -0.83 12.53 30.39
C LEU A 172 0.13 11.47 29.87
N SER A 173 -0.40 10.50 29.14
CA SER A 173 0.37 9.52 28.38
C SER A 173 -0.17 9.44 26.96
N LEU A 174 0.72 9.53 25.98
CA LEU A 174 0.45 9.40 24.56
C LEU A 174 1.36 8.32 23.98
N SER A 175 0.80 7.39 23.22
CA SER A 175 1.55 6.33 22.54
C SER A 175 1.38 6.42 21.04
N PHE A 176 2.49 6.34 20.33
CA PHE A 176 2.54 6.43 18.88
C PHE A 176 3.34 5.29 18.27
N ASN A 177 2.90 4.80 17.10
CA ASN A 177 3.65 3.85 16.29
C ASN A 177 3.45 4.11 14.79
N GLY A 178 4.30 3.54 13.97
CA GLY A 178 4.20 3.66 12.52
C GLY A 178 5.12 2.70 11.76
N SER A 179 4.86 2.62 10.47
CA SER A 179 5.57 1.80 9.49
C SER A 179 5.75 2.62 8.21
N GLN A 180 6.90 2.53 7.56
CA GLN A 180 7.21 3.30 6.36
C GLN A 180 7.83 2.43 5.27
N GLY A 181 7.35 2.57 4.03
CA GLY A 181 7.96 1.99 2.83
C GLY A 181 7.37 0.65 2.39
N ASN A 182 6.51 0.01 3.21
CA ASN A 182 5.83 -1.20 2.79
C ASN A 182 4.69 -0.89 1.81
N THR A 183 4.43 -1.85 0.93
CA THR A 183 3.25 -1.89 0.07
C THR A 183 2.27 -2.95 0.56
N VAL A 184 1.00 -2.76 0.24
CA VAL A 184 -0.09 -3.69 0.54
C VAL A 184 -0.74 -4.09 -0.77
N LEU A 185 -0.92 -5.40 -0.96
CA LEU A 185 -1.78 -5.92 -2.02
C LEU A 185 -3.22 -5.98 -1.49
N ASP A 186 -4.06 -5.03 -1.91
CA ASP A 186 -5.49 -5.06 -1.60
C ASP A 186 -6.24 -5.86 -2.65
N GLY A 187 -6.63 -7.09 -2.31
CA GLY A 187 -7.39 -7.92 -3.25
C GLY A 187 -8.79 -7.40 -3.53
N GLN A 188 -9.33 -6.47 -2.73
CA GLN A 188 -10.61 -5.82 -3.02
C GLN A 188 -10.50 -4.81 -4.18
N ASP A 189 -9.30 -4.32 -4.50
CA ASP A 189 -9.09 -3.39 -5.62
C ASP A 189 -9.53 -3.99 -6.94
N TYR A 190 -9.47 -5.32 -7.09
CA TYR A 190 -10.01 -6.00 -8.26
C TYR A 190 -11.48 -5.65 -8.50
N TYR A 191 -12.28 -5.49 -7.45
CA TYR A 191 -13.70 -5.12 -7.53
C TYR A 191 -13.90 -3.61 -7.41
N LEU A 192 -13.26 -3.00 -6.42
CA LEU A 192 -13.45 -1.58 -6.09
C LEU A 192 -12.79 -0.65 -7.10
N ARG A 193 -11.84 -1.13 -7.93
CA ARG A 193 -11.20 -0.41 -9.04
C ARG A 193 -11.58 -0.92 -10.44
N ASN A 194 -12.52 -1.86 -10.61
CA ASN A 194 -12.80 -2.48 -11.93
C ASN A 194 -13.30 -1.52 -13.04
N MET A 195 -14.05 -0.50 -12.64
CA MET A 195 -14.72 0.53 -13.45
C MET A 195 -15.71 -0.01 -14.49
N GLU A 196 -16.27 -1.18 -14.22
CA GLU A 196 -17.28 -1.83 -15.08
C GLU A 196 -18.71 -1.40 -14.76
N GLY A 197 -18.92 -0.70 -13.64
CA GLY A 197 -20.23 -0.24 -13.19
C GLY A 197 -21.10 -1.34 -12.58
N SER A 198 -20.50 -2.46 -12.16
CA SER A 198 -21.18 -3.60 -11.52
C SER A 198 -21.36 -3.45 -10.01
N GLY A 199 -20.76 -2.42 -9.39
CA GLY A 199 -20.84 -2.15 -7.96
C GLY A 199 -20.32 -0.76 -7.60
N ASN A 200 -20.39 -0.43 -6.31
CA ASN A 200 -19.78 0.80 -5.80
C ASN A 200 -18.25 0.68 -5.83
N GLN A 201 -17.57 1.82 -5.94
CA GLN A 201 -16.14 1.90 -6.17
C GLN A 201 -15.49 2.92 -5.24
N TYR A 202 -14.16 2.96 -5.21
CA TYR A 202 -13.46 4.02 -4.47
C TYR A 202 -13.80 5.40 -5.01
N LYS A 203 -13.93 6.36 -4.08
CA LYS A 203 -14.11 7.78 -4.42
C LYS A 203 -12.97 8.32 -5.29
N VAL A 204 -11.73 7.82 -5.10
CA VAL A 204 -10.56 8.27 -5.89
C VAL A 204 -10.77 8.08 -7.39
N LEU A 205 -11.52 7.07 -7.81
CA LEU A 205 -11.81 6.82 -9.22
C LEU A 205 -12.69 7.91 -9.86
N THR A 206 -13.29 8.82 -9.08
CA THR A 206 -13.92 10.02 -9.66
C THR A 206 -12.89 10.90 -10.38
N ASN A 207 -11.61 10.76 -10.08
CA ASN A 207 -10.49 11.42 -10.76
C ASN A 207 -9.80 10.53 -11.79
N ARG A 208 -10.41 9.43 -12.25
CA ARG A 208 -9.87 8.59 -13.33
C ARG A 208 -9.72 9.31 -14.67
N TYR A 209 -8.93 8.73 -15.56
CA TYR A 209 -8.81 9.18 -16.95
C TYR A 209 -10.16 9.15 -17.67
N ARG A 210 -10.46 10.21 -18.44
CA ARG A 210 -11.65 10.29 -19.31
C ARG A 210 -11.29 10.61 -20.75
N SER A 211 -10.35 11.51 -20.95
CA SER A 211 -9.86 11.96 -22.26
C SER A 211 -8.56 12.76 -22.09
N GLU A 212 -7.88 13.13 -23.17
CA GLU A 212 -6.69 14.00 -23.09
C GLU A 212 -7.01 15.37 -22.48
N ALA A 213 -8.24 15.88 -22.70
CA ALA A 213 -8.71 17.12 -22.07
C ALA A 213 -9.06 16.95 -20.58
N GLN A 214 -9.29 15.72 -20.13
CA GLN A 214 -9.62 15.37 -18.74
C GLN A 214 -8.80 14.15 -18.30
N PRO A 215 -7.47 14.29 -18.17
CA PRO A 215 -6.56 13.17 -17.96
C PRO A 215 -6.67 12.56 -16.55
N GLY A 216 -7.39 13.23 -15.64
CA GLY A 216 -7.60 12.75 -14.27
C GLY A 216 -6.34 12.85 -13.41
N ASN A 217 -6.18 11.88 -12.50
CA ASN A 217 -5.03 11.76 -11.61
C ASN A 217 -3.80 11.10 -12.27
N GLY A 218 -3.91 10.70 -13.54
CA GLY A 218 -2.82 10.05 -14.27
C GLY A 218 -2.48 8.63 -13.82
N TYR A 219 -3.23 8.07 -12.87
CA TYR A 219 -2.99 6.74 -12.29
C TYR A 219 -4.17 5.80 -12.58
N ASP A 220 -5.39 6.23 -12.28
CA ASP A 220 -6.60 5.45 -12.49
C ASP A 220 -7.00 5.47 -13.97
N TYR A 221 -7.04 4.28 -14.57
CA TYR A 221 -7.33 4.08 -16.00
C TYR A 221 -8.79 4.42 -16.37
N ARG A 222 -9.10 4.41 -17.67
CA ARG A 222 -10.44 4.74 -18.17
C ARG A 222 -11.53 3.78 -17.65
N ALA A 223 -12.75 4.27 -17.51
CA ALA A 223 -13.89 3.37 -17.33
C ALA A 223 -14.18 2.55 -18.60
N SER A 224 -14.67 1.32 -18.42
CA SER A 224 -15.01 0.40 -19.51
C SER A 224 -16.19 -0.46 -19.11
N ARG A 225 -17.22 -0.57 -19.94
CA ARG A 225 -18.41 -1.40 -19.64
C ARG A 225 -18.16 -2.92 -19.62
N GLY A 226 -16.94 -3.34 -19.90
CA GLY A 226 -16.48 -4.72 -19.81
C GLY A 226 -14.96 -4.77 -19.89
N GLY A 227 -14.43 -5.99 -19.93
CA GLY A 227 -12.99 -6.27 -19.90
C GLY A 227 -12.16 -5.40 -20.83
N SER A 228 -11.13 -4.79 -20.27
CA SER A 228 -10.11 -3.97 -20.90
C SER A 228 -8.73 -4.59 -20.62
N GLN A 229 -7.69 -4.05 -21.24
CA GLN A 229 -6.32 -4.45 -20.90
C GLN A 229 -5.96 -4.09 -19.45
N SER A 230 -6.61 -3.08 -18.88
CA SER A 230 -6.33 -2.49 -17.56
C SER A 230 -6.98 -3.20 -16.39
N ASN A 231 -8.21 -3.71 -16.59
CA ASN A 231 -8.98 -4.44 -15.57
C ASN A 231 -8.97 -5.96 -15.82
N SER A 232 -7.98 -6.45 -16.56
CA SER A 232 -7.75 -7.87 -16.78
C SER A 232 -7.36 -8.56 -15.47
N THR A 233 -7.51 -9.88 -15.36
CA THR A 233 -7.12 -10.68 -14.18
C THR A 233 -5.60 -10.75 -13.94
N ARG A 234 -4.86 -9.80 -14.51
CA ARG A 234 -3.42 -9.70 -14.43
C ARG A 234 -3.04 -8.91 -13.18
N LEU A 235 -2.40 -9.59 -12.23
CA LEU A 235 -1.81 -8.92 -11.09
C LEU A 235 -0.66 -8.00 -11.53
N SER A 236 -0.67 -6.78 -11.00
CA SER A 236 0.33 -5.75 -11.28
C SER A 236 0.51 -4.80 -10.10
N ASP A 237 1.56 -3.98 -10.16
CA ASP A 237 1.82 -2.89 -9.20
C ASP A 237 0.68 -1.87 -9.10
N TYR A 238 -0.24 -1.78 -10.08
CA TYR A 238 -1.47 -1.00 -9.96
C TYR A 238 -2.35 -1.41 -8.77
N TYR A 239 -2.28 -2.67 -8.35
CA TYR A 239 -3.03 -3.20 -7.21
C TYR A 239 -2.25 -3.12 -5.89
N LEU A 240 -1.03 -2.56 -5.92
CA LEU A 240 -0.26 -2.29 -4.73
C LEU A 240 -0.55 -0.87 -4.24
N GLN A 241 -0.85 -0.76 -2.95
CA GLN A 241 -1.08 0.50 -2.27
C GLN A 241 0.05 0.78 -1.26
N ASP A 242 0.29 2.05 -0.98
CA ASP A 242 1.21 2.45 0.09
C ASP A 242 0.65 2.01 1.45
N GLY A 243 1.37 1.12 2.12
CA GLY A 243 1.04 0.61 3.44
C GLY A 243 1.66 1.42 4.58
N SER A 244 2.31 2.54 4.26
CA SER A 244 2.91 3.43 5.26
C SER A 244 1.83 4.09 6.11
N TYR A 245 2.09 4.21 7.41
CA TYR A 245 1.18 4.88 8.33
C TYR A 245 1.87 5.43 9.57
N PHE A 246 1.19 6.40 10.19
CA PHE A 246 1.47 6.89 11.54
C PHE A 246 0.20 6.80 12.38
N ARG A 247 0.29 6.29 13.60
CA ARG A 247 -0.87 6.06 14.46
C ARG A 247 -0.60 6.52 15.88
N CYS A 248 -1.62 7.12 16.47
CA CYS A 248 -1.73 7.28 17.92
C CYS A 248 -2.52 6.11 18.48
N THR A 249 -1.83 5.19 19.14
CA THR A 249 -2.41 3.94 19.66
C THR A 249 -3.18 4.17 20.95
N ASN A 250 -2.74 5.11 21.79
CA ASN A 250 -3.41 5.47 23.02
C ASN A 250 -3.20 6.95 23.38
N ILE A 251 -4.25 7.57 23.90
CA ILE A 251 -4.20 8.83 24.65
C ILE A 251 -4.82 8.55 26.01
N SER A 252 -4.12 8.84 27.10
CA SER A 252 -4.62 8.66 28.46
C SER A 252 -4.36 9.90 29.29
N LEU A 253 -5.40 10.45 29.91
CA LEU A 253 -5.32 11.54 30.86
C LEU A 253 -5.88 11.05 32.20
N GLY A 254 -5.07 11.11 33.24
CA GLY A 254 -5.51 10.90 34.61
C GLY A 254 -5.44 12.18 35.44
N TYR A 255 -6.23 12.20 36.50
CA TYR A 255 -6.14 13.20 37.55
C TYR A 255 -6.23 12.53 38.91
N ASN A 256 -5.25 12.82 39.76
CA ASN A 256 -5.22 12.38 41.13
C ASN A 256 -5.85 13.44 42.05
N ILE A 257 -7.00 13.10 42.62
CA ILE A 257 -7.78 13.98 43.51
C ILE A 257 -7.22 13.95 44.94
N GLY A 258 -6.43 12.93 45.29
CA GLY A 258 -5.96 12.68 46.65
C GLY A 258 -6.99 11.96 47.53
N GLY A 259 -6.77 11.97 48.85
CA GLY A 259 -7.61 11.26 49.82
C GLY A 259 -8.86 12.05 50.24
N ILE A 260 -9.99 11.35 50.37
CA ILE A 260 -11.26 11.89 50.86
C ILE A 260 -11.52 11.33 52.25
N LYS A 261 -11.00 12.02 53.28
CA LYS A 261 -11.04 11.55 54.69
C LYS A 261 -12.45 11.26 55.20
N THR A 262 -13.44 12.04 54.79
CA THR A 262 -14.85 11.86 55.17
C THR A 262 -15.46 10.56 54.66
N LEU A 263 -14.88 9.96 53.62
CA LEU A 263 -15.32 8.70 53.02
C LEU A 263 -14.39 7.53 53.34
N GLY A 264 -13.35 7.73 54.16
CA GLY A 264 -12.34 6.69 54.41
C GLY A 264 -11.52 6.30 53.17
N VAL A 265 -11.39 7.20 52.19
CA VAL A 265 -10.65 6.96 50.95
C VAL A 265 -9.27 7.59 51.08
N SER A 266 -8.22 6.78 50.97
CA SER A 266 -6.82 7.22 51.00
C SER A 266 -6.37 7.86 49.68
N ASN A 267 -6.92 7.43 48.54
CA ASN A 267 -6.64 8.02 47.24
C ASN A 267 -7.77 7.79 46.22
N LEU A 268 -8.16 8.82 45.48
CA LEU A 268 -9.07 8.72 44.33
C LEU A 268 -8.38 9.24 43.07
N ARG A 269 -8.37 8.41 42.03
CA ARG A 269 -7.88 8.79 40.71
C ARG A 269 -8.96 8.53 39.66
N ILE A 270 -9.17 9.50 38.78
CA ILE A 270 -10.03 9.37 37.60
C ILE A 270 -9.14 9.33 36.36
N THR A 271 -9.45 8.46 35.42
CA THR A 271 -8.74 8.32 34.15
C THR A 271 -9.73 8.34 33.00
N ALA A 272 -9.44 9.10 31.96
CA ALA A 272 -10.10 9.02 30.67
C ALA A 272 -9.06 8.63 29.61
N SER A 273 -9.39 7.71 28.72
CA SER A 273 -8.48 7.32 27.64
C SER A 273 -9.19 7.03 26.32
N VAL A 274 -8.44 7.13 25.24
CA VAL A 274 -8.86 6.79 23.88
C VAL A 274 -7.87 5.78 23.30
N ASP A 275 -8.37 4.61 22.91
CA ASP A 275 -7.60 3.59 22.20
C ASP A 275 -7.80 3.76 20.69
N ASN A 276 -6.73 3.59 19.91
CA ASN A 276 -6.68 3.83 18.47
C ASN A 276 -7.23 5.22 18.10
N ALA A 277 -6.70 6.25 18.74
CA ALA A 277 -7.19 7.62 18.65
C ALA A 277 -7.23 8.11 17.19
N PHE A 278 -6.17 7.90 16.42
CA PHE A 278 -6.17 8.17 14.97
C PHE A 278 -5.09 7.37 14.24
N THR A 279 -5.29 7.16 12.93
CA THR A 279 -4.28 6.65 11.99
C THR A 279 -4.23 7.59 10.79
N VAL A 280 -3.04 7.99 10.39
CA VAL A 280 -2.75 8.78 9.19
C VAL A 280 -2.08 7.83 8.18
N THR A 281 -2.69 7.67 7.01
CA THR A 281 -2.19 6.79 5.95
C THR A 281 -2.79 7.21 4.59
N ASN A 282 -2.11 6.85 3.50
CA ASN A 282 -2.64 6.95 2.14
C ASN A 282 -3.34 5.66 1.69
N TYR A 283 -3.27 4.60 2.49
CA TYR A 283 -3.96 3.34 2.23
C TYR A 283 -5.47 3.56 2.15
N LEU A 284 -6.12 3.01 1.11
CA LEU A 284 -7.55 3.21 0.88
C LEU A 284 -8.43 2.25 1.69
N GLY A 285 -7.86 1.13 2.11
CA GLY A 285 -8.54 0.14 2.96
C GLY A 285 -8.66 0.61 4.42
N TYR A 286 -9.22 -0.25 5.26
CA TYR A 286 -9.56 0.11 6.64
C TYR A 286 -8.38 0.20 7.59
N ASN A 287 -7.39 -0.69 7.44
CA ASN A 287 -6.23 -0.78 8.30
C ASN A 287 -4.99 -1.12 7.44
N PRO A 288 -3.95 -0.27 7.41
CA PRO A 288 -2.72 -0.55 6.66
C PRO A 288 -1.88 -1.70 7.25
N GLU A 289 -2.18 -2.13 8.48
CA GLU A 289 -1.61 -3.34 9.06
C GLU A 289 -2.44 -4.56 8.68
N VAL A 290 -2.06 -5.18 7.57
CA VAL A 290 -2.85 -6.22 6.92
C VAL A 290 -2.25 -7.60 7.17
N ASP A 291 -3.14 -8.57 7.41
CA ASP A 291 -2.75 -9.97 7.53
C ASP A 291 -3.92 -10.87 7.10
N TYR A 292 -4.22 -10.93 5.80
CA TYR A 292 -5.21 -11.86 5.25
C TYR A 292 -4.87 -13.33 5.53
N ASN A 293 -3.59 -13.69 5.39
CA ASN A 293 -3.12 -15.07 5.41
C ASN A 293 -2.67 -15.58 6.80
N ASN A 294 -3.11 -14.92 7.87
CA ASN A 294 -2.89 -15.32 9.27
C ASN A 294 -1.42 -15.64 9.60
N GLY A 295 -0.50 -14.75 9.23
CA GLY A 295 0.93 -14.88 9.53
C GLY A 295 1.71 -15.78 8.58
N SER A 296 1.16 -16.14 7.41
CA SER A 296 1.90 -16.86 6.38
C SER A 296 3.12 -16.07 5.90
N ASN A 297 4.31 -16.59 6.18
CA ASN A 297 5.56 -15.97 5.74
C ASN A 297 5.73 -15.95 4.21
N LEU A 298 5.05 -16.84 3.48
CA LEU A 298 5.13 -16.91 2.01
C LEU A 298 4.20 -15.91 1.32
N THR A 299 3.21 -15.39 2.04
CA THR A 299 2.17 -14.50 1.48
C THR A 299 1.82 -13.33 2.40
N PRO A 300 2.80 -12.54 2.86
CA PRO A 300 2.58 -11.38 3.75
C PRO A 300 2.00 -10.18 2.99
N GLY A 301 1.45 -9.19 3.72
CA GLY A 301 1.06 -7.89 3.14
C GLY A 301 -0.18 -7.91 2.25
N VAL A 302 -1.00 -8.95 2.34
CA VAL A 302 -2.28 -9.03 1.61
C VAL A 302 -3.42 -8.55 2.48
N ASP A 303 -4.28 -7.70 1.93
CA ASP A 303 -5.60 -7.38 2.46
C ASP A 303 -6.71 -7.99 1.61
N TYR A 304 -7.81 -8.32 2.28
CA TYR A 304 -9.05 -8.73 1.64
C TYR A 304 -10.26 -8.25 2.42
N GLY A 305 -10.23 -6.98 2.85
CA GLY A 305 -11.27 -6.39 3.70
C GLY A 305 -11.14 -6.81 5.16
N LYS A 306 -9.92 -6.82 5.70
CA LYS A 306 -9.73 -7.00 7.14
C LYS A 306 -10.45 -5.88 7.90
N TYR A 307 -11.02 -6.25 9.04
CA TYR A 307 -11.81 -5.32 9.84
C TYR A 307 -10.96 -4.16 10.36
N PRO A 308 -11.53 -2.94 10.42
CA PRO A 308 -10.86 -1.79 11.04
C PRO A 308 -10.56 -2.05 12.51
N LEU A 309 -9.55 -1.33 13.02
CA LEU A 309 -9.36 -1.20 14.46
C LEU A 309 -10.46 -0.32 15.06
N MET A 310 -11.09 -0.78 16.13
CA MET A 310 -12.08 0.00 16.86
C MET A 310 -11.38 1.15 17.60
N ARG A 311 -11.94 2.35 17.49
CA ARG A 311 -11.63 3.47 18.40
C ARG A 311 -12.43 3.31 19.70
N GLY A 312 -11.73 3.05 20.80
CA GLY A 312 -12.32 2.87 22.13
C GLY A 312 -12.25 4.16 22.95
N PHE A 313 -13.29 4.45 23.74
CA PHE A 313 -13.28 5.54 24.72
C PHE A 313 -13.54 4.95 26.10
N ASN A 314 -12.61 5.17 27.03
CA ASN A 314 -12.68 4.60 28.37
C ASN A 314 -12.75 5.72 29.41
N LEU A 315 -13.56 5.50 30.43
CA LEU A 315 -13.60 6.31 31.65
C LEU A 315 -13.50 5.35 32.84
N GLY A 316 -12.54 5.59 33.72
CA GLY A 316 -12.26 4.72 34.85
C GLY A 316 -11.98 5.51 36.13
N ALA A 317 -12.18 4.86 37.26
CA ALA A 317 -11.81 5.37 38.57
C ALA A 317 -11.04 4.30 39.34
N ARG A 318 -9.95 4.71 39.98
CA ARG A 318 -9.20 3.88 40.93
C ARG A 318 -9.38 4.46 42.33
N VAL A 319 -10.01 3.68 43.20
CA VAL A 319 -10.25 4.04 44.60
C VAL A 319 -9.30 3.21 45.47
N SER A 320 -8.66 3.84 46.45
CA SER A 320 -7.86 3.19 47.48
C SER A 320 -8.40 3.58 48.86
N PHE A 321 -8.51 2.61 49.75
CA PHE A 321 -9.03 2.77 51.13
C PHE A 321 -7.86 2.80 52.11
#